data_AF-A0A1F3M129-F1
#
_entry.id   AF-A0A1F3M129-F1
#
_cell.length_a   1.000
_cell.length_b   1.000
_cell.length_c   1.000
_cell.angle_alpha   90.00
_cell.angle_beta   90.00
_cell.angle_gamma   90.00
#
_symmetry.space_group_name_H-M   'P 1'
#
loop_
_entity.id
_entity.type
_entity.pdbx_description
1 polymer ?
#
loop_
_entity_poly.entity_id
_entity_poly.type
_entity_poly.pdbx_seq_one_letter_code
_entity_poly.pdbx_strand_id
1 'polypeptide(L)'
;MKKDATSSCRTLLMHDILVGRTPIGDRVWDISKLIDWAFANLPVDQQKVVVTGNSGGGTVTLFAAACDTRISVAVPSSYFCTFTGSIGSIHHCECNYVPGIMQLGEMADVAGLIAPRPFCAVHGKLDKIFPIEESRKAFDHLKQIYTAAGVPDNCELYEGAEGHRYYKDGVWPFVKKHLSQNKE
;
A
#
# COMPACT_ATOMS: atom_id res chain seq x y z
N MET A 1 6.47 -24.54 11.68
CA MET A 1 7.49 -23.49 11.85
C MET A 1 8.67 -24.07 12.60
N LYS A 2 9.92 -23.83 12.15
CA LYS A 2 11.10 -24.19 12.95
C LYS A 2 11.02 -23.44 14.28
N LYS A 3 11.22 -24.14 15.39
CA LYS A 3 10.99 -23.66 16.76
C LYS A 3 11.85 -22.44 17.14
N ASP A 4 12.91 -22.15 16.38
CA ASP A 4 13.94 -21.15 16.72
C ASP A 4 14.29 -20.17 15.57
N ALA A 5 13.39 -19.97 14.60
CA ALA A 5 13.62 -18.95 13.57
C ALA A 5 13.36 -17.54 14.15
N THR A 6 14.41 -16.80 14.49
CA THR A 6 14.32 -15.38 14.86
C THR A 6 13.66 -14.59 13.72
N SER A 7 12.48 -14.03 13.98
CA SER A 7 11.80 -13.11 13.08
C SER A 7 12.42 -11.72 13.24
N SER A 8 13.17 -11.25 12.24
CA SER A 8 13.74 -9.90 12.25
C SER A 8 12.64 -8.82 12.29
N CYS A 9 11.47 -9.06 11.69
CA CYS A 9 10.30 -8.18 11.80
C CYS A 9 9.91 -7.94 13.26
N ARG A 10 9.86 -9.03 14.05
CA ARG A 10 9.39 -8.98 15.44
C ARG A 10 10.38 -8.22 16.30
N THR A 11 11.66 -8.57 16.19
CA THR A 11 12.72 -7.86 16.93
C THR A 11 12.72 -6.37 16.58
N LEU A 12 12.60 -6.04 15.29
CA LEU A 12 12.54 -4.65 14.85
C LEU A 12 11.31 -3.92 15.42
N LEU A 13 10.10 -4.51 15.31
CA LEU A 13 8.91 -3.91 15.91
C LEU A 13 9.10 -3.65 17.40
N MET A 14 9.60 -4.64 18.15
CA MET A 14 9.78 -4.50 19.60
C MET A 14 10.78 -3.40 19.95
N HIS A 15 11.81 -3.17 19.13
CA HIS A 15 12.73 -2.05 19.32
C HIS A 15 12.10 -0.72 18.94
N ASP A 16 11.38 -0.65 17.81
CA ASP A 16 10.77 0.57 17.30
C ASP A 16 9.73 1.13 18.29
N ILE A 17 8.89 0.26 18.85
CA ILE A 17 7.84 0.70 19.79
C ILE A 17 8.41 1.26 21.09
N LEU A 18 9.62 0.88 21.52
CA LEU A 18 10.28 1.47 22.70
C LEU A 18 10.57 2.96 22.52
N VAL A 19 10.73 3.41 21.27
CA VAL A 19 11.03 4.80 20.92
C VAL A 19 9.89 5.47 20.14
N GLY A 20 8.69 4.90 20.19
CA GLY A 20 7.50 5.47 19.55
C GLY A 20 7.50 5.39 18.01
N ARG A 21 8.23 4.43 17.44
CA ARG A 21 8.32 4.18 15.99
C ARG A 21 7.60 2.89 15.61
N THR A 22 7.52 2.64 14.30
CA THR A 22 7.06 1.36 13.75
C THR A 22 7.90 0.98 12.53
N PRO A 23 8.01 -0.33 12.19
CA PRO A 23 8.69 -0.76 10.97
C PRO A 23 8.05 -0.20 9.69
N ILE A 24 6.75 0.11 9.73
CA ILE A 24 6.05 0.77 8.62
C ILE A 24 6.56 2.21 8.47
N GLY A 25 6.61 2.97 9.58
CA GLY A 25 7.13 4.34 9.57
C GLY A 25 8.57 4.43 9.09
N ASP A 26 9.41 3.47 9.51
CA ASP A 26 10.80 3.38 9.05
C ASP A 26 10.90 3.13 7.54
N ARG A 27 10.09 2.22 6.99
CA ARG A 27 10.05 1.98 5.55
C ARG A 27 9.48 3.15 4.76
N VAL A 28 8.50 3.87 5.30
CA VAL A 28 7.99 5.12 4.71
C VAL A 28 9.13 6.14 4.61
N TRP A 29 9.90 6.30 5.69
CA TRP A 29 11.08 7.16 5.70
C TRP A 29 12.10 6.73 4.64
N ASP A 30 12.39 5.44 4.53
CA ASP A 30 13.32 4.91 3.52
C ASP A 30 12.87 5.23 2.10
N ILE A 31 11.58 5.07 1.77
CA ILE A 31 11.05 5.45 0.45
C ILE A 31 11.20 6.95 0.21
N SER A 32 10.89 7.77 1.21
CA SER A 32 11.02 9.23 1.11
C SER A 32 12.47 9.66 0.86
N LYS A 33 13.44 9.02 1.54
CA LYS A 33 14.88 9.24 1.31
C LYS A 33 15.34 8.71 -0.05
N LEU A 34 14.79 7.60 -0.53
CA LEU A 34 15.10 7.08 -1.87
C LEU A 34 14.63 8.06 -2.96
N ILE A 35 13.46 8.68 -2.78
CA ILE A 35 12.96 9.73 -3.68
C ILE A 35 13.88 10.96 -3.64
N ASP A 36 14.29 11.42 -2.45
CA ASP A 36 15.26 12.53 -2.30
C ASP A 36 16.54 12.25 -3.10
N TRP A 37 17.10 11.06 -2.91
CA TRP A 37 18.32 10.64 -3.58
C TRP A 37 18.11 10.55 -5.10
N ALA A 38 17.03 9.94 -5.56
CA ALA A 38 16.75 9.79 -7.00
C ALA A 38 16.58 11.17 -7.68
N PHE A 39 15.87 12.11 -7.06
CA PHE A 39 15.66 13.45 -7.58
C PHE A 39 16.96 14.26 -7.71
N ALA A 40 17.90 14.05 -6.78
CA ALA A 40 19.18 14.75 -6.77
C ALA A 40 20.24 14.11 -7.70
N ASN A 41 20.16 12.80 -7.95
CA ASN A 41 21.27 12.05 -8.57
C ASN A 41 20.94 11.41 -9.91
N LEU A 42 19.66 11.30 -10.29
CA LEU A 42 19.25 10.64 -11.52
C LEU A 42 18.52 11.61 -12.46
N PRO A 43 18.63 11.44 -13.79
CA PRO A 43 17.86 12.21 -14.76
C PRO A 43 16.42 11.67 -14.86
N VAL A 44 15.66 11.76 -13.76
CA VAL A 44 14.28 11.27 -13.65
C VAL A 44 13.27 12.41 -13.72
N ASP A 45 12.08 12.11 -14.24
CA ASP A 45 10.94 13.04 -14.20
C ASP A 45 10.33 13.04 -12.80
N GLN A 46 10.53 14.13 -12.06
CA GLN A 46 10.09 14.28 -10.67
C GLN A 46 8.55 14.33 -10.51
N GLN A 47 7.81 14.52 -11.61
CA GLN A 47 6.34 14.47 -11.60
C GLN A 47 5.78 13.05 -11.80
N LYS A 48 6.64 12.09 -12.17
CA LYS A 48 6.25 10.71 -12.52
C LYS A 48 6.85 9.67 -11.58
N VAL A 49 6.60 9.82 -10.28
CA VAL A 49 7.02 8.86 -9.25
C VAL A 49 5.94 7.79 -9.03
N VAL A 50 6.25 6.56 -9.39
CA VAL A 50 5.36 5.41 -9.19
C VAL A 50 5.91 4.52 -8.08
N VAL A 51 5.04 4.09 -7.16
CA VAL A 51 5.37 3.06 -6.18
C VAL A 51 4.42 1.88 -6.31
N THR A 52 4.99 0.68 -6.30
CA THR A 52 4.27 -0.59 -6.37
C THR A 52 5.08 -1.66 -5.67
N GLY A 53 4.41 -2.64 -5.09
CA GLY A 53 5.04 -3.74 -4.38
C GLY A 53 4.03 -4.80 -3.98
N ASN A 54 4.51 -6.03 -3.79
CA ASN A 54 3.68 -7.16 -3.39
C ASN A 54 3.78 -7.42 -1.89
N SER A 55 2.67 -7.71 -1.21
CA SER A 55 2.64 -8.14 0.20
C SER A 55 3.27 -7.10 1.12
N GLY A 56 4.39 -7.39 1.79
CA GLY A 56 5.15 -6.37 2.54
C GLY A 56 5.56 -5.16 1.70
N GLY A 57 5.81 -5.34 0.40
CA GLY A 57 6.01 -4.21 -0.54
C GLY A 57 4.70 -3.45 -0.82
N GLY A 58 3.56 -4.12 -0.76
CA GLY A 58 2.23 -3.50 -0.85
C GLY A 58 1.92 -2.66 0.39
N THR A 59 2.35 -3.11 1.58
CA THR A 59 2.33 -2.30 2.82
C THR A 59 3.08 -1.00 2.63
N VAL A 60 4.34 -1.09 2.19
CA VAL A 60 5.19 0.09 1.97
C VAL A 60 4.57 1.00 0.90
N THR A 61 4.05 0.43 -0.17
CA THR A 61 3.39 1.17 -1.26
C THR A 61 2.21 2.00 -0.74
N LEU A 62 1.31 1.39 0.04
CA LEU A 62 0.15 2.08 0.59
C LEU A 62 0.56 3.23 1.52
N PHE A 63 1.36 2.93 2.54
CA PHE A 63 1.71 3.91 3.57
C PHE A 63 2.65 4.99 3.04
N ALA A 64 3.62 4.66 2.19
CA ALA A 64 4.50 5.67 1.61
C ALA A 64 3.72 6.63 0.71
N ALA A 65 2.80 6.12 -0.11
CA ALA A 65 1.95 6.97 -0.94
C ALA A 65 1.04 7.87 -0.09
N ALA A 66 0.48 7.36 1.01
CA ALA A 66 -0.33 8.16 1.93
C ALA A 66 0.48 9.29 2.61
N CYS A 67 1.74 9.05 2.95
CA CYS A 67 2.58 10.01 3.67
C CYS A 67 3.41 10.96 2.78
N ASP A 68 3.74 10.57 1.55
CA ASP A 68 4.60 11.33 0.65
C ASP A 68 3.86 11.68 -0.65
N THR A 69 3.50 12.95 -0.80
CA THR A 69 2.68 13.44 -1.93
C THR A 69 3.45 13.51 -3.25
N ARG A 70 4.77 13.31 -3.25
CA ARG A 70 5.58 13.25 -4.47
C ARG A 70 5.31 11.99 -5.29
N ILE A 71 4.85 10.93 -4.64
CA ILE A 71 4.40 9.70 -5.30
C ILE A 71 3.12 10.03 -6.09
N SER A 72 3.21 10.03 -7.42
CA SER A 72 2.10 10.38 -8.30
C SER A 72 1.18 9.22 -8.65
N VAL A 73 1.63 7.96 -8.55
CA VAL A 73 0.79 6.76 -8.73
C VAL A 73 1.16 5.68 -7.72
N ALA A 74 0.16 5.10 -7.06
CA ALA A 74 0.35 4.03 -6.08
C ALA A 74 -0.40 2.76 -6.48
N VAL A 75 0.29 1.62 -6.47
CA VAL A 75 -0.31 0.33 -6.87
C VAL A 75 0.05 -0.79 -5.88
N PRO A 76 -0.55 -0.83 -4.67
CA PRO A 76 -0.27 -1.89 -3.71
C PRO A 76 -0.84 -3.22 -4.20
N SER A 77 0.00 -4.25 -4.26
CA SER A 77 -0.40 -5.60 -4.67
C SER A 77 -0.41 -6.57 -3.49
N SER A 78 -1.44 -7.40 -3.41
CA SER A 78 -1.64 -8.42 -2.37
C SER A 78 -1.47 -7.86 -0.95
N TYR A 79 -2.12 -6.72 -0.67
CA TYR A 79 -2.06 -6.05 0.65
C TYR A 79 -3.34 -5.27 0.99
N PHE A 80 -3.85 -4.45 0.07
CA PHE A 80 -5.01 -3.60 0.32
C PHE A 80 -6.27 -4.44 0.65
N CYS A 81 -6.75 -4.31 1.88
CA CYS A 81 -7.75 -5.16 2.53
C CYS A 81 -8.29 -4.43 3.76
N THR A 82 -9.31 -4.95 4.47
CA THR A 82 -9.62 -4.42 5.81
C THR A 82 -8.55 -4.87 6.82
N PHE A 83 -8.19 -4.01 7.77
CA PHE A 83 -7.38 -4.40 8.91
C PHE A 83 -8.09 -5.48 9.71
N THR A 84 -9.38 -5.31 9.98
CA THR A 84 -10.19 -6.26 10.77
C THR A 84 -10.31 -7.64 10.12
N GLY A 85 -10.43 -7.69 8.78
CA GLY A 85 -10.61 -8.93 8.02
C GLY A 85 -9.32 -9.63 7.61
N SER A 86 -8.16 -8.99 7.80
CA SER A 86 -6.84 -9.57 7.51
C SER A 86 -5.88 -9.44 8.69
N ILE A 87 -5.22 -8.29 8.87
CA ILE A 87 -4.18 -8.11 9.89
C ILE A 87 -4.67 -8.45 11.31
N GLY A 88 -5.94 -8.17 11.63
CA GLY A 88 -6.56 -8.44 12.93
C GLY A 88 -7.16 -9.83 13.10
N SER A 89 -7.30 -10.63 12.04
CA SER A 89 -7.98 -11.94 12.08
C SER A 89 -7.09 -13.10 11.60
N ILE A 90 -6.00 -12.80 10.89
CA ILE A 90 -5.05 -13.75 10.31
C ILE A 90 -3.66 -13.46 10.87
N HIS A 91 -2.80 -14.47 10.98
CA HIS A 91 -1.43 -14.27 11.44
C HIS A 91 -0.56 -13.61 10.35
N HIS A 92 0.01 -12.43 10.65
CA HIS A 92 0.96 -11.70 9.80
C HIS A 92 2.30 -11.45 10.50
N CYS A 93 3.35 -11.09 9.74
CA CYS A 93 4.58 -10.55 10.33
C CYS A 93 4.22 -9.33 11.17
N GLU A 94 4.81 -9.22 12.36
CA GLU A 94 4.51 -8.15 13.32
C GLU A 94 4.83 -6.75 12.75
N CYS A 95 5.67 -6.67 11.72
CA CYS A 95 5.94 -5.42 10.99
C CYS A 95 4.74 -4.83 10.22
N ASN A 96 3.55 -5.42 10.29
CA ASN A 96 2.32 -4.86 9.71
C ASN A 96 1.51 -4.02 10.70
N TYR A 97 1.91 -3.96 11.96
CA TYR A 97 1.11 -3.34 13.02
C TYR A 97 1.52 -1.90 13.29
N VAL A 98 0.53 -1.02 13.33
CA VAL A 98 0.65 0.36 13.83
C VAL A 98 -0.22 0.48 15.08
N PRO A 99 0.37 0.66 16.28
CA PRO A 99 -0.40 0.77 17.52
C PRO A 99 -1.44 1.89 17.44
N GLY A 100 -2.70 1.58 17.79
CA GLY A 100 -3.79 2.56 17.83
C GLY A 100 -4.43 2.89 16.48
N ILE A 101 -3.99 2.32 15.35
CA ILE A 101 -4.51 2.67 14.02
C ILE A 101 -6.03 2.48 13.87
N MET A 102 -6.59 1.45 14.51
CA MET A 102 -8.03 1.17 14.51
C MET A 102 -8.86 2.23 15.25
N GLN A 103 -8.25 3.13 16.02
CA GLN A 103 -8.93 4.28 16.62
C GLN A 103 -9.10 5.43 15.63
N LEU A 104 -8.37 5.40 14.51
CA LEU A 104 -8.36 6.44 13.49
C LEU A 104 -9.19 6.04 12.27
N GLY A 105 -9.10 4.78 11.84
CA GLY A 105 -9.83 4.29 10.67
C GLY A 105 -9.40 2.91 10.21
N GLU A 106 -9.92 2.52 9.06
CA GLU A 106 -9.61 1.31 8.32
C GLU A 106 -8.53 1.55 7.25
N MET A 107 -8.07 0.49 6.59
CA MET A 107 -7.03 0.61 5.55
C MET A 107 -7.51 1.44 4.34
N ALA A 108 -8.83 1.46 4.10
CA ALA A 108 -9.47 2.32 3.11
C ALA A 108 -9.27 3.81 3.43
N ASP A 109 -9.29 4.21 4.70
CA ASP A 109 -9.05 5.59 5.12
C ASP A 109 -7.59 5.99 4.88
N VAL A 110 -6.64 5.08 5.14
CA VAL A 110 -5.22 5.29 4.80
C VAL A 110 -5.04 5.45 3.29
N ALA A 111 -5.68 4.60 2.47
CA ALA A 111 -5.67 4.76 1.01
C ALA A 111 -6.37 6.05 0.57
N GLY A 112 -7.40 6.49 1.31
CA GLY A 112 -8.11 7.74 1.08
C GLY A 112 -7.22 8.98 1.12
N LEU A 113 -6.15 8.97 1.94
CA LEU A 113 -5.14 10.04 1.99
C LEU A 113 -4.35 10.21 0.68
N ILE A 114 -4.46 9.24 -0.24
CA ILE A 114 -3.80 9.30 -1.55
C ILE A 114 -4.63 10.13 -2.53
N ALA A 115 -5.95 10.23 -2.35
CA ALA A 115 -6.82 11.04 -3.20
C ALA A 115 -6.32 12.51 -3.27
N PRO A 116 -6.35 13.15 -4.45
CA PRO A 116 -6.94 12.67 -5.72
C PRO A 116 -5.99 11.83 -6.59
N ARG A 117 -4.80 11.46 -6.10
CA ARG A 117 -3.78 10.78 -6.92
C ARG A 117 -4.22 9.35 -7.29
N PRO A 118 -3.84 8.85 -8.48
CA PRO A 118 -4.19 7.51 -8.92
C PRO A 118 -3.76 6.39 -7.96
N PHE A 119 -4.70 5.52 -7.62
CA PHE A 119 -4.51 4.35 -6.76
C PHE A 119 -5.12 3.08 -7.38
N CYS A 120 -4.36 1.99 -7.46
CA CYS A 120 -4.90 0.70 -7.90
C CYS A 120 -4.54 -0.41 -6.92
N ALA A 121 -5.56 -0.99 -6.28
CA ALA A 121 -5.38 -2.20 -5.49
C ALA A 121 -5.34 -3.41 -6.42
N VAL A 122 -4.30 -4.24 -6.31
CA VAL A 122 -4.10 -5.41 -7.18
C VAL A 122 -4.11 -6.68 -6.35
N HIS A 123 -5.10 -7.54 -6.52
CA HIS A 123 -5.36 -8.63 -5.59
C HIS A 123 -5.66 -9.97 -6.24
N GLY A 124 -5.25 -11.07 -5.62
CA GLY A 124 -5.60 -12.43 -6.06
C GLY A 124 -6.89 -12.93 -5.43
N LYS A 125 -7.82 -13.47 -6.23
CA LYS A 125 -9.10 -14.03 -5.74
C LYS A 125 -8.94 -15.18 -4.76
N LEU A 126 -7.83 -15.92 -4.83
CA LEU A 126 -7.55 -17.09 -3.99
C LEU A 126 -6.53 -16.77 -2.88
N ASP A 127 -6.21 -15.50 -2.65
CA ASP A 127 -5.31 -15.09 -1.57
C ASP A 127 -5.98 -15.36 -0.21
N LYS A 128 -5.32 -16.17 0.62
CA LYS A 128 -5.81 -16.55 1.95
C LYS A 128 -5.27 -15.67 3.07
N ILE A 129 -4.27 -14.82 2.78
CA ILE A 129 -3.64 -13.92 3.74
C ILE A 129 -4.37 -12.58 3.74
N PHE A 130 -4.76 -12.14 2.55
CA PHE A 130 -5.61 -10.97 2.34
C PHE A 130 -6.85 -11.46 1.57
N PRO A 131 -7.98 -11.74 2.22
CA PRO A 131 -9.15 -12.29 1.53
C PRO A 131 -9.78 -11.30 0.55
N ILE A 132 -10.13 -11.75 -0.66
CA ILE A 132 -10.68 -10.86 -1.71
C ILE A 132 -11.97 -10.15 -1.28
N GLU A 133 -12.83 -10.79 -0.50
CA GLU A 133 -14.07 -10.17 -0.02
C GLU A 133 -13.80 -8.98 0.91
N GLU A 134 -12.72 -9.04 1.69
CA GLU A 134 -12.30 -7.94 2.55
C GLU A 134 -11.62 -6.82 1.74
N SER A 135 -10.86 -7.17 0.69
CA SER A 135 -10.37 -6.19 -0.28
C SER A 135 -11.50 -5.46 -1.01
N ARG A 136 -12.57 -6.15 -1.40
CA ARG A 136 -13.76 -5.53 -2.01
C ARG A 136 -14.46 -4.57 -1.06
N LYS A 137 -14.69 -4.97 0.19
CA LYS A 137 -15.26 -4.08 1.23
C LYS A 137 -14.43 -2.82 1.43
N ALA A 138 -13.11 -2.97 1.56
CA ALA A 138 -12.20 -1.83 1.68
C ALA A 138 -12.24 -0.93 0.43
N PHE A 139 -12.33 -1.52 -0.76
CA PHE A 139 -12.40 -0.77 -2.01
C PHE A 139 -13.73 -0.02 -2.18
N ASP A 140 -14.86 -0.61 -1.79
CA ASP A 140 -16.16 0.06 -1.83
C ASP A 140 -16.14 1.33 -0.95
N HIS A 141 -15.52 1.26 0.23
CA HIS A 141 -15.31 2.45 1.07
C HIS A 141 -14.35 3.45 0.39
N LEU A 142 -13.21 2.99 -0.13
CA LEU A 142 -12.26 3.86 -0.83
C LEU A 142 -12.91 4.60 -2.02
N LYS A 143 -13.77 3.92 -2.77
CA LYS A 143 -14.49 4.51 -3.91
C LYS A 143 -15.38 5.67 -3.48
N GLN A 144 -15.98 5.62 -2.28
CA GLN A 144 -16.73 6.74 -1.72
C GLN A 144 -15.83 7.95 -1.44
N ILE A 145 -14.63 7.73 -0.89
CA ILE A 145 -13.64 8.80 -0.64
C ILE A 145 -13.21 9.46 -1.96
N TYR A 146 -12.87 8.66 -2.98
CA TYR A 146 -12.49 9.19 -4.30
C TYR A 146 -13.64 9.91 -5.01
N THR A 147 -14.88 9.45 -4.81
CA THR A 147 -16.08 10.13 -5.31
C THR A 147 -16.27 11.48 -4.63
N ALA A 148 -16.10 11.56 -3.30
CA ALA A 148 -16.17 12.81 -2.56
C ALA A 148 -15.04 13.79 -2.96
N ALA A 149 -13.87 13.27 -3.34
CA ALA A 149 -12.76 14.05 -3.88
C ALA A 149 -12.96 14.49 -5.35
N GLY A 150 -14.08 14.14 -5.99
CA GLY A 150 -14.39 14.52 -7.37
C GLY A 150 -13.63 13.73 -8.45
N VAL A 151 -12.93 12.65 -8.08
CA VAL A 151 -12.10 11.85 -8.99
C VAL A 151 -12.38 10.35 -8.86
N PRO A 152 -13.66 9.90 -8.99
CA PRO A 152 -14.01 8.50 -8.79
C PRO A 152 -13.20 7.54 -9.68
N ASP A 153 -12.80 7.95 -10.88
CA ASP A 153 -12.08 7.12 -11.84
C ASP A 153 -10.56 7.03 -11.61
N ASN A 154 -10.05 7.69 -10.56
CA ASN A 154 -8.65 7.60 -10.15
C ASN A 154 -8.38 6.45 -9.17
N CYS A 155 -9.39 5.66 -8.79
CA CYS A 155 -9.19 4.43 -8.01
C CYS A 155 -9.72 3.18 -8.73
N GLU A 156 -8.95 2.09 -8.71
CA GLU A 156 -9.29 0.81 -9.32
C GLU A 156 -8.98 -0.39 -8.40
N LEU A 157 -9.76 -1.47 -8.51
CA LEU A 157 -9.48 -2.78 -7.93
C LEU A 157 -9.32 -3.79 -9.07
N TYR A 158 -8.12 -4.34 -9.21
CA TYR A 158 -7.83 -5.43 -10.13
C TYR A 158 -7.86 -6.77 -9.39
N GLU A 159 -8.60 -7.75 -9.94
CA GLU A 159 -8.71 -9.09 -9.39
C GLU A 159 -8.07 -10.15 -10.29
N GLY A 160 -6.88 -10.62 -9.90
CA GLY A 160 -6.20 -11.74 -10.53
C GLY A 160 -6.82 -13.09 -10.15
N ALA A 161 -6.75 -14.07 -11.07
CA ALA A 161 -7.44 -15.36 -10.90
C ALA A 161 -6.84 -16.28 -9.81
N GLU A 162 -5.56 -16.09 -9.46
CA GLU A 162 -4.82 -16.96 -8.54
C GLU A 162 -4.79 -16.42 -7.08
N GLY A 163 -3.84 -16.88 -6.27
CA GLY A 163 -3.65 -16.47 -4.87
C GLY A 163 -2.60 -15.38 -4.64
N HIS A 164 -1.83 -15.50 -3.57
CA HIS A 164 -0.90 -14.46 -3.12
C HIS A 164 0.31 -14.28 -4.05
N ARG A 165 0.24 -13.36 -5.02
CA ARG A 165 1.33 -13.07 -5.98
C ARG A 165 1.21 -11.67 -6.58
N TYR A 166 2.27 -11.24 -7.26
CA TYR A 166 2.27 -9.99 -8.01
C TYR A 166 1.60 -10.16 -9.39
N TYR A 167 0.59 -9.34 -9.68
CA TYR A 167 -0.13 -9.34 -10.96
C TYR A 167 0.25 -8.15 -11.81
N LYS A 168 1.25 -8.34 -12.68
CA LYS A 168 1.75 -7.31 -13.60
C LYS A 168 0.66 -6.70 -14.49
N ASP A 169 -0.33 -7.52 -14.86
CA ASP A 169 -1.43 -7.13 -15.75
C ASP A 169 -2.42 -6.17 -15.11
N GLY A 170 -2.50 -6.14 -13.77
CA GLY A 170 -3.25 -5.12 -13.04
C GLY A 170 -2.46 -3.84 -12.79
N VAL A 171 -1.12 -3.93 -12.77
CA VAL A 171 -0.24 -2.81 -12.43
C VAL A 171 0.06 -1.93 -13.63
N TRP A 172 0.69 -2.50 -14.66
CA TRP A 172 1.31 -1.69 -15.71
C TRP A 172 0.34 -0.98 -16.64
N PRO A 173 -0.83 -1.54 -17.00
CA PRO A 173 -1.84 -0.80 -17.76
C PRO A 173 -2.34 0.43 -17.01
N PHE A 174 -2.63 0.29 -15.71
CA PHE A 174 -3.05 1.41 -14.84
C PHE A 174 -1.99 2.51 -14.78
N VAL A 175 -0.73 2.13 -14.51
CA VAL A 175 0.40 3.08 -14.48
C VAL A 175 0.54 3.83 -15.81
N LYS A 176 0.50 3.12 -16.95
CA LYS A 176 0.62 3.74 -18.28
C LYS A 176 -0.53 4.72 -18.56
N LYS A 177 -1.77 4.36 -18.21
CA LYS A 177 -2.94 5.23 -18.35
C LYS A 177 -2.72 6.55 -17.61
N HIS A 178 -2.32 6.49 -16.35
CA HIS A 178 -2.22 7.69 -15.51
C HIS A 178 -0.94 8.51 -15.70
N LEU A 179 0.17 7.91 -16.15
CA LEU A 179 1.38 8.67 -16.50
C LEU A 179 1.30 9.38 -17.85
N SER A 180 0.41 8.93 -18.75
CA SER A 180 0.24 9.53 -20.09
C SER A 180 -0.72 10.72 -20.09
N GLN A 181 -1.59 10.83 -19.09
CA GLN A 181 -2.59 11.89 -18.95
C GLN A 181 -2.03 13.20 -18.36
N ASN A 182 -0.87 13.18 -17.70
CA ASN A 182 -0.23 14.37 -17.10
C ASN A 182 0.55 15.23 -18.12
N LYS A 183 0.08 15.32 -19.38
CA LYS A 183 0.58 16.29 -20.36
C LYS A 183 -0.38 17.48 -20.39
N GLU A 184 -0.19 18.41 -19.47
CA GLU A 184 -0.60 19.81 -19.67
C GLU A 184 0.61 20.63 -20.10
#